data_AF-A0A0D0QEV8-F1
#
_entry.id   AF-A0A0D0QEV8-F1
#
_cell.length_a   1.000
_cell.length_b   1.000
_cell.length_c   1.000
_cell.angle_alpha   90.00
_cell.angle_beta   90.00
_cell.angle_gamma   90.00
#
_symmetry.space_group_name_H-M   'P 1'
#
loop_
_entity.id
_entity.type
_entity.pdbx_description
1 polymer ?
#
loop_
_entity_poly.entity_id
_entity_poly.type
_entity_poly.pdbx_seq_one_letter_code
_entity_poly.pdbx_strand_id
1 'polypeptide(L)'
;MELRGKYVMLGEGVRGSLSKQVIAKYGLSDGREPQKYGLGMKELWEIDPAKHREGTVTHTMGWPLGSNAGGGSFIYHLDNNQVYVGFVVHLGYENPYVFPYMEFQQFKHHPMVAELLKGGKRIAYGARAITEGGWQSLPQTAFPGGVLLGCAAGMVNVPRIKGNHNAMLSGIEAAEAAHAAIAAGRSGDTLTEYDAAVRGGAIGRDLKKVRNVKPLWSRYGLTVSMGLGGLDMWTNTLGFSVLGTMKHGKSDAEATQKASKHKKIDYPKPDGTLSFDRLTNVAFSFTNHEESQPAHLKLKDPSVPVEVDWKEYAGPSTRYCPAGVYEFVGEGDDVRFQINFQNCVHCKTCDIKDPPQNIVWTTPQGGDGPNYPNM
;
A
#
# COMPACT_ATOMS: atom_id res chain seq x y z
N MET A 1 -11.44 28.41 7.52
CA MET A 1 -10.37 29.02 6.71
C MET A 1 -10.37 28.29 5.37
N GLU A 2 -10.32 29.01 4.26
CA GLU A 2 -10.17 28.43 2.92
C GLU A 2 -8.77 28.77 2.39
N LEU A 3 -8.06 27.79 1.82
CA LEU A 3 -6.78 28.00 1.16
C LEU A 3 -7.01 28.01 -0.35
N ARG A 4 -6.73 29.15 -1.00
CA ARG A 4 -6.91 29.33 -2.45
C ARG A 4 -5.55 29.47 -3.11
N GLY A 5 -5.20 28.53 -3.97
CA GLY A 5 -3.98 28.54 -4.78
C GLY A 5 -4.29 28.68 -6.26
N LYS A 6 -3.36 29.27 -7.04
CA LYS A 6 -3.45 29.28 -8.51
C LYS A 6 -3.43 27.86 -9.11
N TYR A 7 -2.69 26.97 -8.46
CA TYR A 7 -2.65 25.54 -8.73
C TYR A 7 -2.58 24.78 -7.39
N VAL A 8 -3.21 23.60 -7.32
CA VAL A 8 -3.24 22.74 -6.14
C VAL A 8 -2.54 21.41 -6.45
N MET A 9 -1.53 21.08 -5.65
CA MET A 9 -0.69 19.91 -5.84
C MET A 9 -1.10 18.82 -4.85
N LEU A 10 -1.66 17.72 -5.34
CA LEU A 10 -2.14 16.62 -4.50
C LEU A 10 -1.04 15.59 -4.29
N GLY A 11 -0.36 15.71 -3.14
CA GLY A 11 0.71 14.83 -2.67
C GLY A 11 0.33 13.92 -1.51
N GLU A 12 -0.94 13.50 -1.39
CA GLU A 12 -1.47 12.70 -0.25
C GLU A 12 -0.85 11.29 -0.10
N GLY A 13 -0.05 10.87 -1.08
CA GLY A 13 0.51 9.54 -1.18
C GLY A 13 -0.52 8.50 -1.64
N VAL A 14 -0.27 7.24 -1.30
CA VAL A 14 -1.13 6.12 -1.73
C VAL A 14 -2.60 6.36 -1.36
N ARG A 15 -3.51 6.10 -2.32
CA ARG A 15 -4.97 6.17 -2.14
C ARG A 15 -5.38 7.45 -1.38
N GLY A 16 -4.93 8.60 -1.90
CA GLY A 16 -5.29 9.93 -1.39
C GLY A 16 -6.80 10.16 -1.43
N SER A 17 -7.35 10.80 -0.41
CA SER A 17 -8.79 11.00 -0.26
C SER A 17 -9.35 12.05 -1.20
N LEU A 18 -8.57 13.09 -1.47
CA LEU A 18 -8.88 14.10 -2.49
C LEU A 18 -8.47 13.59 -3.87
N SER A 19 -7.32 12.94 -3.97
CA SER A 19 -6.78 12.39 -5.22
C SER A 19 -7.76 11.41 -5.87
N LYS A 20 -8.37 10.50 -5.10
CA LYS A 20 -9.39 9.58 -5.65
C LYS A 20 -10.64 10.31 -6.16
N GLN A 21 -11.05 11.40 -5.50
CA GLN A 21 -12.21 12.19 -5.92
C GLN A 21 -11.90 12.99 -7.19
N VAL A 22 -10.71 13.57 -7.28
CA VAL A 22 -10.26 14.31 -8.46
C VAL A 22 -10.08 13.38 -9.66
N ILE A 23 -9.48 12.21 -9.46
CA ILE A 23 -9.37 11.18 -10.50
C ILE A 23 -10.75 10.83 -11.06
N ALA A 24 -11.74 10.58 -10.19
CA ALA A 24 -13.10 10.27 -10.62
C ALA A 24 -13.79 11.46 -11.30
N LYS A 25 -13.69 12.67 -10.73
CA LYS A 25 -14.34 13.89 -11.23
C LYS A 25 -13.92 14.24 -12.66
N TYR A 26 -12.65 14.05 -12.99
CA TYR A 26 -12.10 14.42 -14.31
C TYR A 26 -11.82 13.21 -15.22
N GLY A 27 -12.25 11.99 -14.85
CA GLY A 27 -11.98 10.79 -15.65
C GLY A 27 -10.48 10.52 -15.86
N LEU A 28 -9.62 10.87 -14.89
CA LEU A 28 -8.16 10.83 -15.11
C LEU A 28 -7.61 9.41 -15.30
N SER A 29 -8.38 8.39 -14.90
CA SER A 29 -8.05 6.98 -15.09
C SER A 29 -8.58 6.38 -16.40
N ASP A 30 -9.24 7.17 -17.25
CA ASP A 30 -9.83 6.66 -18.49
C ASP A 30 -8.75 6.09 -19.42
N GLY A 31 -9.01 4.89 -19.96
CA GLY A 31 -8.04 4.15 -20.77
C GLY A 31 -6.80 3.63 -20.02
N ARG A 32 -6.82 3.62 -18.68
CA ARG A 32 -5.76 3.07 -17.82
C ARG A 32 -6.22 1.80 -17.12
N GLU A 33 -5.27 0.96 -16.72
CA GLU A 33 -5.56 -0.21 -15.89
C GLU A 33 -5.85 0.22 -14.45
N PRO A 34 -6.62 -0.56 -13.66
CA PRO A 34 -6.82 -0.25 -12.25
C PRO A 34 -5.48 -0.19 -11.53
N GLN A 35 -5.37 0.71 -10.56
CA GLN A 35 -4.21 0.73 -9.67
C GLN A 35 -4.16 -0.57 -8.87
N LYS A 36 -2.96 -1.12 -8.74
CA LYS A 36 -2.66 -2.25 -7.86
C LYS A 36 -2.00 -1.74 -6.59
N TYR A 37 -2.11 -2.49 -5.52
CA TYR A 37 -1.60 -2.09 -4.22
C TYR A 37 -1.03 -3.28 -3.44
N GLY A 38 -0.14 -2.96 -2.52
CA GLY A 38 0.31 -3.85 -1.45
C GLY A 38 0.09 -3.20 -0.09
N LEU A 39 -0.03 -4.02 0.95
CA LEU A 39 0.04 -3.56 2.33
C LEU A 39 1.44 -3.85 2.87
N GLY A 40 2.20 -2.78 3.12
CA GLY A 40 3.46 -2.84 3.85
C GLY A 40 3.21 -2.72 5.35
N MET A 41 3.80 -3.61 6.12
CA MET A 41 3.92 -3.51 7.57
C MET A 41 5.40 -3.46 7.92
N LYS A 42 5.74 -2.70 8.94
CA LYS A 42 7.11 -2.42 9.32
C LYS A 42 7.22 -2.39 10.84
N GLU A 43 8.29 -2.95 11.35
CA GLU A 43 8.74 -2.79 12.73
C GLU A 43 10.17 -2.26 12.73
N LEU A 44 10.47 -1.40 13.70
CA LEU A 44 11.84 -0.99 14.05
C LEU A 44 12.30 -1.86 15.22
N TRP A 45 13.49 -2.43 15.11
CA TRP A 45 14.09 -3.27 16.15
C TRP A 45 15.48 -2.78 16.49
N GLU A 46 15.82 -2.78 17.77
CA GLU A 46 17.21 -2.75 18.23
C GLU A 46 17.68 -4.19 18.43
N ILE A 47 18.84 -4.53 17.88
CA ILE A 47 19.39 -5.89 17.90
C ILE A 47 20.76 -5.93 18.57
N ASP A 48 21.23 -7.14 18.86
CA ASP A 48 22.60 -7.38 19.33
C ASP A 48 23.62 -6.72 18.37
N PRO A 49 24.49 -5.81 18.85
CA PRO A 49 25.52 -5.17 18.04
C PRO A 49 26.42 -6.17 17.28
N ALA A 50 26.66 -7.37 17.83
CA ALA A 50 27.45 -8.40 17.17
C ALA A 50 26.79 -8.98 15.91
N LYS A 51 25.45 -8.85 15.79
CA LYS A 51 24.66 -9.28 14.63
C LYS A 51 24.41 -8.14 13.65
N HIS A 52 24.67 -6.90 14.06
CA HIS A 52 24.39 -5.72 13.28
C HIS A 52 25.47 -5.46 12.21
N ARG A 53 25.04 -5.14 10.99
CA ARG A 53 25.90 -4.79 9.85
C ARG A 53 25.34 -3.59 9.09
N GLU A 54 25.66 -2.39 9.58
CA GLU A 54 25.16 -1.12 9.04
C GLU A 54 25.24 -1.05 7.50
N GLY A 55 24.17 -0.55 6.86
CA GLY A 55 24.08 -0.41 5.41
C GLY A 55 23.69 -1.70 4.66
N THR A 56 23.59 -2.84 5.35
CA THR A 56 23.13 -4.09 4.73
C THR A 56 21.65 -3.99 4.36
N VAL A 57 21.33 -4.41 3.14
CA VAL A 57 19.99 -4.45 2.58
C VAL A 57 19.66 -5.89 2.17
N THR A 58 18.59 -6.45 2.74
CA THR A 58 18.12 -7.80 2.42
C THR A 58 16.65 -7.76 1.98
N HIS A 59 16.35 -8.49 0.91
CA HIS A 59 14.98 -8.74 0.44
C HIS A 59 14.76 -10.23 0.31
N THR A 60 13.60 -10.72 0.74
CA THR A 60 13.21 -12.12 0.54
C THR A 60 11.83 -12.22 -0.09
N MET A 61 11.59 -13.31 -0.80
CA MET A 61 10.31 -13.65 -1.41
C MET A 61 10.01 -15.13 -1.14
N GLY A 62 8.75 -15.53 -1.13
CA GLY A 62 8.33 -16.90 -0.87
C GLY A 62 7.63 -17.06 0.49
N TRP A 63 8.16 -17.94 1.35
CA TRP A 63 7.56 -18.22 2.66
C TRP A 63 7.43 -16.94 3.52
N PRO A 64 6.32 -16.74 4.26
CA PRO A 64 5.20 -17.66 4.49
C PRO A 64 4.06 -17.64 3.45
N LEU A 65 4.10 -16.73 2.47
CA LEU A 65 2.96 -16.47 1.59
C LEU A 65 2.54 -17.66 0.71
N GLY A 66 3.50 -18.49 0.30
CA GLY A 66 3.22 -19.67 -0.53
C GLY A 66 2.41 -19.33 -1.79
N SER A 67 1.30 -20.03 -1.99
CA SER A 67 0.33 -19.75 -3.06
C SER A 67 -0.83 -18.84 -2.62
N ASN A 68 -0.89 -18.43 -1.36
CA ASN A 68 -2.02 -17.66 -0.82
C ASN A 68 -2.00 -16.19 -1.28
N ALA A 69 -0.81 -15.61 -1.45
CA ALA A 69 -0.64 -14.23 -1.86
C ALA A 69 0.76 -13.99 -2.47
N GLY A 70 0.91 -12.88 -3.20
CA GLY A 70 2.23 -12.37 -3.60
C GLY A 70 2.75 -11.35 -2.60
N GLY A 71 4.06 -11.12 -2.58
CA GLY A 71 4.69 -10.20 -1.64
C GLY A 71 6.12 -10.61 -1.29
N GLY A 72 6.64 -10.02 -0.22
CA GLY A 72 8.01 -10.28 0.23
C GLY A 72 8.41 -9.43 1.43
N SER A 73 9.63 -9.66 1.92
CA SER A 73 10.18 -8.95 3.06
C SER A 73 11.26 -7.95 2.67
N PHE A 74 11.53 -7.04 3.59
CA PHE A 74 12.74 -6.23 3.58
C PHE A 74 13.35 -6.14 4.99
N ILE A 75 14.68 -6.22 5.06
CA ILE A 75 15.46 -6.02 6.29
C ILE A 75 16.59 -5.05 5.97
N TYR A 76 16.61 -3.89 6.62
CA TYR A 76 17.62 -2.85 6.40
C TYR A 76 18.31 -2.51 7.72
N HIS A 77 19.64 -2.59 7.73
CA HIS A 77 20.47 -2.20 8.88
C HIS A 77 20.76 -0.71 8.85
N LEU A 78 20.41 -0.02 9.93
CA LEU A 78 20.49 1.43 10.11
C LEU A 78 21.66 1.77 11.02
N ASP A 79 21.72 3.02 11.48
CA ASP A 79 22.56 3.41 12.60
C ASP A 79 22.03 2.85 13.94
N ASN A 80 22.82 3.01 15.01
CA ASN A 80 22.43 2.68 16.40
C ASN A 80 22.01 1.22 16.64
N ASN A 81 22.57 0.26 15.89
CA ASN A 81 22.23 -1.16 15.97
C ASN A 81 20.75 -1.45 15.69
N GLN A 82 20.10 -0.59 14.91
CA GLN A 82 18.70 -0.74 14.57
C GLN A 82 18.51 -1.40 13.21
N VAL A 83 17.43 -2.17 13.08
CA VAL A 83 17.01 -2.74 11.82
C VAL A 83 15.55 -2.43 11.55
N TYR A 84 15.25 -2.02 10.33
CA TYR A 84 13.89 -2.10 9.82
C TYR A 84 13.63 -3.54 9.40
N VAL A 85 12.57 -4.13 9.94
CA VAL A 85 12.04 -5.41 9.46
C VAL A 85 10.63 -5.14 8.96
N GLY A 86 10.39 -5.43 7.68
CA GLY A 86 9.07 -5.22 7.12
C GLY A 86 8.68 -6.28 6.11
N PHE A 87 7.40 -6.28 5.81
CA PHE A 87 6.76 -7.29 4.99
C PHE A 87 5.63 -6.66 4.19
N VAL A 88 5.57 -6.98 2.90
CA VAL A 88 4.56 -6.50 1.96
C VAL A 88 3.72 -7.69 1.53
N VAL A 89 2.40 -7.53 1.59
CA VAL A 89 1.44 -8.45 1.00
C VAL A 89 0.67 -7.72 -0.10
N HIS A 90 0.76 -8.22 -1.33
CA HIS A 90 0.01 -7.68 -2.46
C HIS A 90 -1.48 -7.85 -2.23
N LEU A 91 -2.25 -6.77 -2.31
CA LEU A 91 -3.69 -6.78 -2.01
C LEU A 91 -4.53 -7.47 -3.10
N GLY A 92 -3.91 -7.91 -4.20
CA GLY A 92 -4.56 -8.73 -5.22
C GLY A 92 -4.79 -10.19 -4.85
N TYR A 93 -4.56 -10.61 -3.59
CA TYR A 93 -4.80 -12.00 -3.16
C TYR A 93 -6.28 -12.37 -3.22
N GLU A 94 -6.57 -13.62 -3.57
CA GLU A 94 -7.94 -14.10 -3.77
C GLU A 94 -8.60 -14.61 -2.48
N ASN A 95 -7.81 -15.29 -1.64
CA ASN A 95 -8.29 -15.96 -0.44
C ASN A 95 -8.65 -14.94 0.68
N PRO A 96 -9.92 -14.81 1.10
CA PRO A 96 -10.31 -13.82 2.11
C PRO A 96 -9.84 -14.17 3.53
N TYR A 97 -9.31 -15.37 3.75
CA TYR A 97 -8.71 -15.79 5.01
C TYR A 97 -7.25 -15.36 5.19
N VAL A 98 -6.61 -14.80 4.15
CA VAL A 98 -5.26 -14.24 4.28
C VAL A 98 -5.27 -13.13 5.31
N PHE A 99 -4.35 -13.23 6.26
CA PHE A 99 -4.16 -12.25 7.32
C PHE A 99 -2.76 -11.64 7.19
N PRO A 100 -2.59 -10.54 6.43
CA PRO A 100 -1.27 -9.96 6.14
C PRO A 100 -0.41 -9.69 7.38
N TYR A 101 -1.05 -9.24 8.47
CA TYR A 101 -0.36 -9.03 9.74
C TYR A 101 0.26 -10.33 10.27
N MET A 102 -0.47 -11.45 10.24
CA MET A 102 0.05 -12.72 10.72
C MET A 102 1.04 -13.36 9.75
N GLU A 103 0.95 -13.11 8.44
CA GLU A 103 2.02 -13.44 7.49
C GLU A 103 3.33 -12.74 7.89
N PHE A 104 3.27 -11.46 8.23
CA PHE A 104 4.43 -10.72 8.72
C PHE A 104 4.96 -11.26 10.06
N GLN A 105 4.06 -11.54 11.02
CA GLN A 105 4.47 -12.10 12.30
C GLN A 105 5.10 -13.50 12.15
N GLN A 106 4.57 -14.33 11.24
CA GLN A 106 5.11 -15.64 10.93
C GLN A 106 6.47 -15.54 10.23
N PHE A 107 6.64 -14.60 9.29
CA PHE A 107 7.92 -14.37 8.60
C PHE A 107 9.11 -14.23 9.56
N LYS A 108 8.92 -13.57 10.71
CA LYS A 108 9.96 -13.37 11.72
C LYS A 108 10.46 -14.67 12.37
N HIS A 109 9.72 -15.78 12.23
CA HIS A 109 10.12 -17.11 12.69
C HIS A 109 10.99 -17.87 11.68
N HIS A 110 11.22 -17.34 10.48
CA HIS A 110 12.20 -17.92 9.57
C HIS A 110 13.58 -17.94 10.24
N PRO A 111 14.38 -19.03 10.19
CA PRO A 111 15.62 -19.16 10.97
C PRO A 111 16.59 -17.98 10.85
N MET A 112 16.74 -17.43 9.64
CA MET A 112 17.57 -16.25 9.38
C MET A 112 17.10 -15.01 10.17
N VAL A 113 15.79 -14.78 10.25
CA VAL A 113 15.20 -13.59 10.89
C VAL A 113 15.11 -13.80 12.38
N ALA A 114 14.71 -14.99 12.82
CA ALA A 114 14.66 -15.37 14.23
C ALA A 114 16.04 -15.22 14.87
N GLU A 115 17.11 -15.67 14.20
CA GLU A 115 18.46 -15.50 14.72
C GLU A 115 18.87 -14.02 14.77
N LEU A 116 18.55 -13.23 13.75
CA LEU A 116 18.83 -11.79 13.75
C LEU A 116 18.17 -11.06 14.93
N LEU A 117 16.91 -11.39 15.21
CA LEU A 117 16.08 -10.72 16.21
C LEU A 117 16.18 -11.33 17.62
N LYS A 118 16.88 -12.47 17.77
CA LYS A 118 17.03 -13.14 19.07
C LYS A 118 17.72 -12.23 20.07
N GLY A 119 17.00 -11.92 21.16
CA GLY A 119 17.42 -11.00 22.22
C GLY A 119 17.22 -9.51 21.88
N GLY A 120 16.70 -9.21 20.70
CA GLY A 120 16.38 -7.84 20.26
C GLY A 120 15.10 -7.31 20.88
N LYS A 121 14.91 -5.99 20.73
CA LYS A 121 13.76 -5.26 21.26
C LYS A 121 13.05 -4.51 20.12
N ARG A 122 11.74 -4.76 19.97
CA ARG A 122 10.90 -3.96 19.08
C ARG A 122 10.69 -2.56 19.67
N ILE A 123 10.87 -1.53 18.85
CA ILE A 123 10.81 -0.11 19.22
C ILE A 123 9.59 0.59 18.63
N ALA A 124 9.23 0.27 17.38
CA ALA A 124 8.11 0.93 16.70
C ALA A 124 7.39 -0.03 15.76
N TYR A 125 6.16 0.32 15.39
CA TYR A 125 5.34 -0.40 14.41
C TYR A 125 4.57 0.57 13.53
N GLY A 126 4.39 0.20 12.27
CA GLY A 126 3.53 0.94 11.36
C GLY A 126 3.10 0.13 10.16
N ALA A 127 2.08 0.62 9.48
CA ALA A 127 1.59 0.02 8.26
C ALA A 127 1.09 1.08 7.27
N ARG A 128 1.34 0.83 5.99
CA ARG A 128 0.92 1.71 4.89
C ARG A 128 0.67 0.88 3.66
N ALA A 129 -0.37 1.20 2.91
CA ALA A 129 -0.47 0.70 1.55
C ALA A 129 0.68 1.27 0.69
N ILE A 130 0.97 0.60 -0.42
CA ILE A 130 1.86 1.11 -1.48
C ILE A 130 1.17 0.86 -2.81
N THR A 131 1.41 1.71 -3.81
CA THR A 131 0.94 1.45 -5.17
C THR A 131 1.87 0.47 -5.87
N GLU A 132 1.31 -0.38 -6.71
CA GLU A 132 2.02 -1.45 -7.41
C GLU A 132 1.62 -1.56 -8.89
N GLY A 133 0.65 -0.78 -9.36
CA GLY A 133 0.16 -0.85 -10.73
C GLY A 133 1.13 -0.26 -11.76
N GLY A 134 2.04 0.62 -11.33
CA GLY A 134 3.12 1.13 -12.17
C GLY A 134 2.63 1.84 -13.44
N TRP A 135 3.34 1.61 -14.55
CA TRP A 135 3.11 2.34 -15.81
C TRP A 135 1.68 2.21 -16.35
N GLN A 136 1.08 1.02 -16.25
CA GLN A 136 -0.25 0.74 -16.81
C GLN A 136 -1.37 1.47 -16.07
N SER A 137 -1.16 1.76 -14.79
CA SER A 137 -2.16 2.36 -13.91
C SER A 137 -1.91 3.85 -13.66
N LEU A 138 -0.89 4.44 -14.28
CA LEU A 138 -0.56 5.86 -14.13
C LEU A 138 -1.68 6.71 -14.78
N PRO A 139 -2.48 7.47 -14.00
CA PRO A 139 -3.57 8.28 -14.53
C PRO A 139 -3.02 9.46 -15.34
N GLN A 140 -3.90 10.26 -15.91
CA GLN A 140 -3.57 11.63 -16.26
C GLN A 140 -3.16 12.38 -15.00
N THR A 141 -1.97 12.98 -15.01
CA THR A 141 -1.35 13.53 -13.79
C THR A 141 -1.60 15.02 -13.59
N ALA A 142 -2.14 15.71 -14.60
CA ALA A 142 -2.57 17.10 -14.52
C ALA A 142 -4.08 17.21 -14.79
N PHE A 143 -4.73 18.15 -14.12
CA PHE A 143 -6.15 18.48 -14.27
C PHE A 143 -6.34 20.00 -14.15
N PRO A 144 -7.53 20.55 -14.48
CA PRO A 144 -7.76 21.99 -14.36
C PRO A 144 -7.49 22.48 -12.94
N GLY A 145 -6.47 23.33 -12.79
CA GLY A 145 -6.08 23.94 -11.53
C GLY A 145 -5.25 23.07 -10.60
N GLY A 146 -4.70 21.94 -11.06
CA GLY A 146 -3.86 21.12 -10.20
C GLY A 146 -3.20 19.91 -10.83
N VAL A 147 -2.44 19.19 -9.99
CA VAL A 147 -1.65 18.02 -10.39
C VAL A 147 -1.64 16.94 -9.30
N LEU A 148 -1.44 15.69 -9.70
CA LEU A 148 -1.22 14.53 -8.82
C LEU A 148 0.29 14.26 -8.70
N LEU A 149 0.81 14.12 -7.49
CA LEU A 149 2.23 13.88 -7.22
C LEU A 149 2.51 12.46 -6.68
N GLY A 150 3.68 11.92 -7.00
CA GLY A 150 4.23 10.71 -6.41
C GLY A 150 3.25 9.53 -6.30
N CYS A 151 3.11 8.96 -5.11
CA CYS A 151 2.24 7.80 -4.88
C CYS A 151 0.74 8.12 -4.99
N ALA A 152 0.31 9.39 -5.04
CA ALA A 152 -1.07 9.74 -5.35
C ALA A 152 -1.42 9.39 -6.81
N ALA A 153 -0.45 9.56 -7.72
CA ALA A 153 -0.55 9.07 -9.10
C ALA A 153 -0.08 7.61 -9.26
N GLY A 154 0.66 7.08 -8.29
CA GLY A 154 1.12 5.68 -8.27
C GLY A 154 2.47 5.44 -8.92
N MET A 155 3.42 6.36 -8.73
CA MET A 155 4.73 6.36 -9.38
C MET A 155 5.79 5.42 -8.73
N VAL A 156 5.38 4.28 -8.18
CA VAL A 156 6.28 3.32 -7.51
C VAL A 156 6.88 2.35 -8.52
N ASN A 157 8.20 2.19 -8.48
CA ASN A 157 8.91 1.11 -9.14
C ASN A 157 8.88 -0.14 -8.25
N VAL A 158 7.96 -1.05 -8.56
CA VAL A 158 7.66 -2.22 -7.70
C VAL A 158 8.85 -3.16 -7.55
N PRO A 159 9.55 -3.59 -8.62
CA PRO A 159 10.66 -4.54 -8.46
C PRO A 159 11.83 -3.97 -7.64
N ARG A 160 12.01 -2.65 -7.65
CA ARG A 160 13.01 -1.97 -6.83
C ARG A 160 12.51 -1.64 -5.42
N ILE A 161 11.21 -1.75 -5.17
CA ILE A 161 10.51 -1.31 -3.95
C ILE A 161 10.84 0.17 -3.66
N LYS A 162 10.81 1.02 -4.70
CA LYS A 162 11.20 2.43 -4.62
C LYS A 162 10.17 3.33 -5.29
N GLY A 163 9.63 4.28 -4.52
CA GLY A 163 8.77 5.35 -5.02
C GLY A 163 9.25 6.76 -4.68
N ASN A 164 10.12 6.91 -3.67
CA ASN A 164 10.52 8.21 -3.14
C ASN A 164 11.23 9.08 -4.20
N HIS A 165 12.11 8.50 -5.01
CA HIS A 165 12.82 9.23 -6.07
C HIS A 165 11.86 9.77 -7.13
N ASN A 166 10.90 8.95 -7.59
CA ASN A 166 9.89 9.40 -8.56
C ASN A 166 8.93 10.42 -7.94
N ALA A 167 8.59 10.30 -6.65
CA ALA A 167 7.79 11.29 -5.95
C ALA A 167 8.51 12.64 -5.86
N MET A 168 9.80 12.64 -5.50
CA MET A 168 10.62 13.86 -5.47
C MET A 168 10.75 14.49 -6.86
N LEU A 169 11.06 13.69 -7.89
CA LEU A 169 11.11 14.16 -9.27
C LEU A 169 9.77 14.77 -9.69
N SER A 170 8.64 14.15 -9.36
CA SER A 170 7.33 14.69 -9.69
C SER A 170 7.05 16.04 -9.03
N GLY A 171 7.54 16.25 -7.80
CA GLY A 171 7.46 17.55 -7.13
C GLY A 171 8.27 18.63 -7.84
N ILE A 172 9.48 18.30 -8.30
CA ILE A 172 10.34 19.21 -9.07
C ILE A 172 9.66 19.59 -10.38
N GLU A 173 9.22 18.61 -11.18
CA GLU A 173 8.56 18.85 -12.47
C GLU A 173 7.26 19.67 -12.32
N ALA A 174 6.48 19.40 -11.26
CA ALA A 174 5.27 20.16 -10.97
C ALA A 174 5.57 21.61 -10.57
N ALA A 175 6.63 21.84 -9.80
CA ALA A 175 7.07 23.17 -9.40
C ALA A 175 7.53 23.99 -10.61
N GLU A 176 8.34 23.41 -11.50
CA GLU A 176 8.78 24.06 -12.74
C GLU A 176 7.61 24.41 -13.65
N ALA A 177 6.68 23.46 -13.87
CA ALA A 177 5.50 23.70 -14.70
C ALA A 177 4.58 24.79 -14.11
N ALA A 178 4.33 24.75 -12.80
CA ALA A 178 3.53 25.77 -12.14
C ALA A 178 4.22 27.14 -12.15
N HIS A 179 5.53 27.19 -11.92
CA HIS A 179 6.32 28.42 -11.98
C HIS A 179 6.23 29.08 -13.35
N ALA A 180 6.51 28.31 -14.41
CA ALA A 180 6.42 28.80 -15.79
C ALA A 180 5.01 29.31 -16.13
N ALA A 181 3.96 28.57 -15.72
CA ALA A 181 2.58 28.98 -15.95
C ALA A 181 2.23 30.29 -15.21
N ILE A 182 2.63 30.40 -13.93
CA ILE A 182 2.41 31.62 -13.13
C ILE A 182 3.17 32.81 -13.73
N ALA A 183 4.41 32.62 -14.19
CA ALA A 183 5.21 33.66 -14.82
C ALA A 183 4.58 34.15 -16.15
N ALA A 184 3.89 33.26 -16.86
CA ALA A 184 3.11 33.58 -18.05
C ALA A 184 1.71 34.17 -17.74
N GLY A 185 1.38 34.44 -16.47
CA GLY A 185 0.09 34.98 -16.07
C GLY A 185 -1.06 33.97 -16.04
N ARG A 186 -0.78 32.67 -16.20
CA ARG A 186 -1.79 31.59 -16.15
C ARG A 186 -2.19 31.26 -14.70
N SER A 187 -3.38 30.71 -14.54
CA SER A 187 -3.90 30.17 -13.26
C SER A 187 -5.12 29.29 -13.51
N GLY A 188 -5.29 28.22 -12.73
CA GLY A 188 -6.51 27.40 -12.75
C GLY A 188 -6.72 26.54 -14.01
N ASP A 189 -5.86 26.67 -15.01
CA ASP A 189 -5.83 25.82 -16.20
C ASP A 189 -5.03 24.53 -15.94
N THR A 190 -4.93 23.67 -16.96
CA THR A 190 -4.22 22.39 -16.86
C THR A 190 -2.73 22.58 -17.17
N LEU A 191 -1.86 22.10 -16.28
CA LEU A 191 -0.41 22.06 -16.49
C LEU A 191 -0.04 20.84 -17.35
N THR A 192 -0.31 20.90 -18.65
CA THR A 192 -0.05 19.78 -19.59
C THR A 192 1.44 19.44 -19.70
N GLU A 193 2.30 20.43 -19.50
CA GLU A 193 3.76 20.32 -19.52
C GLU A 193 4.24 19.36 -18.42
N TYR A 194 3.59 19.36 -17.25
CA TYR A 194 3.90 18.43 -16.16
C TYR A 194 3.60 16.97 -16.54
N ASP A 195 2.42 16.69 -17.12
CA ASP A 195 2.09 15.32 -17.51
C ASP A 195 3.02 14.80 -18.62
N ALA A 196 3.37 15.67 -19.57
CA ALA A 196 4.36 15.36 -20.60
C ALA A 196 5.74 15.04 -19.98
N ALA A 197 6.20 15.84 -19.02
CA ALA A 197 7.46 15.62 -18.32
C ALA A 197 7.46 14.31 -17.52
N VAL A 198 6.38 13.99 -16.81
CA VAL A 198 6.23 12.70 -16.10
C VAL A 198 6.32 11.52 -17.06
N ARG A 199 5.61 11.56 -18.20
CA ARG A 199 5.52 10.43 -19.13
C ARG A 199 6.75 10.26 -20.02
N GLY A 200 7.36 11.36 -20.45
CA GLY A 200 8.54 11.38 -21.32
C GLY A 200 9.88 11.41 -20.58
N GLY A 201 9.87 11.89 -19.34
CA GLY A 201 11.04 12.12 -18.51
C GLY A 201 11.52 10.89 -17.73
N ALA A 202 12.25 11.15 -16.65
CA ALA A 202 12.90 10.12 -15.84
C ALA A 202 11.89 9.14 -15.21
N ILE A 203 10.74 9.63 -14.74
CA ILE A 203 9.70 8.81 -14.11
C ILE A 203 9.14 7.80 -15.13
N GLY A 204 8.71 8.27 -16.29
CA GLY A 204 8.17 7.40 -17.34
C GLY A 204 9.18 6.35 -17.81
N ARG A 205 10.46 6.70 -17.94
CA ARG A 205 11.54 5.74 -18.29
C ARG A 205 11.77 4.69 -17.19
N ASP A 206 11.74 5.09 -15.92
CA ASP A 206 11.90 4.19 -14.77
C ASP A 206 10.74 3.19 -14.69
N LEU A 207 9.50 3.64 -14.86
CA LEU A 207 8.29 2.81 -14.75
C LEU A 207 8.07 1.91 -15.98
N LYS A 208 8.29 2.43 -17.21
CA LYS A 208 8.10 1.64 -18.44
C LYS A 208 8.99 0.42 -18.50
N LYS A 209 10.23 0.52 -18.02
CA LYS A 209 11.22 -0.58 -18.07
C LYS A 209 10.78 -1.80 -17.26
N VAL A 210 10.00 -1.61 -16.20
CA VAL A 210 9.61 -2.65 -15.25
C VAL A 210 8.13 -3.06 -15.34
N ARG A 211 7.41 -2.53 -16.34
CA ARG A 211 5.94 -2.55 -16.39
C ARG A 211 5.31 -3.95 -16.33
N ASN A 212 5.98 -4.97 -16.85
CA ASN A 212 5.38 -6.31 -16.95
C ASN A 212 5.60 -7.20 -15.71
N VAL A 213 6.43 -6.80 -14.73
CA VAL A 213 6.72 -7.65 -13.56
C VAL A 213 5.48 -7.88 -12.69
N LYS A 214 4.75 -6.81 -12.32
CA LYS A 214 3.55 -6.95 -11.47
C LYS A 214 2.43 -7.76 -12.13
N PRO A 215 2.07 -7.55 -13.42
CA PRO A 215 1.10 -8.40 -14.11
C PRO A 215 1.53 -9.87 -14.16
N LEU A 216 2.81 -10.16 -14.45
CA LEU A 216 3.31 -11.53 -14.51
C LEU A 216 3.17 -12.22 -13.15
N TRP A 217 3.58 -11.55 -12.06
CA TRP A 217 3.45 -12.11 -10.72
C TRP A 217 1.98 -12.34 -10.35
N SER A 218 1.12 -11.35 -10.58
CA SER A 218 -0.29 -11.44 -10.18
C SER A 218 -1.04 -12.54 -10.92
N ARG A 219 -0.64 -12.89 -12.15
CA ARG A 219 -1.33 -13.88 -12.99
C ARG A 219 -0.72 -15.27 -12.96
N TYR A 220 0.60 -15.36 -12.81
CA TYR A 220 1.36 -16.61 -13.00
C TYR A 220 2.25 -16.97 -11.80
N GLY A 221 2.21 -16.16 -10.73
CA GLY A 221 2.98 -16.41 -9.52
C GLY A 221 4.43 -15.96 -9.58
N LEU A 222 5.13 -16.12 -8.46
CA LEU A 222 6.49 -15.64 -8.24
C LEU A 222 7.49 -16.22 -9.24
N THR A 223 7.51 -17.54 -9.42
CA THR A 223 8.53 -18.22 -10.25
C THR A 223 8.50 -17.75 -11.70
N VAL A 224 7.31 -17.66 -12.30
CA VAL A 224 7.15 -17.17 -13.67
C VAL A 224 7.55 -15.69 -13.76
N SER A 225 7.17 -14.89 -12.77
CA SER A 225 7.55 -13.47 -12.72
C SER A 225 9.06 -13.27 -12.62
N MET A 226 9.79 -14.10 -11.87
CA MET A 226 11.24 -14.00 -11.77
C MET A 226 11.92 -14.30 -13.12
N GLY A 227 11.49 -15.37 -13.80
CA GLY A 227 12.04 -15.75 -15.11
C GLY A 227 11.66 -14.76 -16.22
N LEU A 228 10.37 -14.68 -16.54
CA LEU A 228 9.88 -13.87 -17.66
C LEU A 228 9.95 -12.36 -17.38
N GLY A 229 9.73 -11.94 -16.13
CA GLY A 229 9.84 -10.54 -15.74
C GLY A 229 11.27 -10.05 -15.79
N GLY A 230 12.24 -10.89 -15.37
CA GLY A 230 13.67 -10.60 -15.51
C GLY A 230 14.09 -10.46 -16.98
N LEU A 231 13.66 -11.39 -17.84
CA LEU A 231 13.92 -11.34 -19.28
C LEU A 231 13.32 -10.08 -19.93
N ASP A 232 12.06 -9.75 -19.61
CA ASP A 232 11.41 -8.56 -20.17
C ASP A 232 12.10 -7.27 -19.69
N MET A 233 12.47 -7.16 -18.41
CA MET A 233 13.24 -6.02 -17.91
C MET A 233 14.60 -5.86 -18.61
N TRP A 234 15.29 -6.98 -18.87
CA TRP A 234 16.56 -6.98 -19.57
C TRP A 234 16.40 -6.47 -21.02
N THR A 235 15.42 -7.00 -21.77
CA THR A 235 15.13 -6.52 -23.14
C THR A 235 14.68 -5.05 -23.16
N ASN A 236 13.94 -4.58 -22.15
CA ASN A 236 13.58 -3.16 -22.03
C ASN A 236 14.80 -2.26 -21.83
N THR A 237 15.92 -2.78 -21.33
CA THR A 237 17.19 -2.03 -21.29
C THR A 237 17.79 -1.84 -22.68
N LEU A 238 17.45 -2.71 -23.63
CA LEU A 238 17.81 -2.61 -25.04
C LEU A 238 16.77 -1.82 -25.86
N GLY A 239 15.72 -1.28 -25.22
CA GLY A 239 14.75 -0.39 -25.85
C GLY A 239 13.47 -1.05 -26.38
N PHE A 240 13.26 -2.36 -26.17
CA PHE A 240 12.04 -3.06 -26.59
C PHE A 240 11.53 -4.03 -25.51
N SER A 241 10.30 -4.53 -25.65
CA SER A 241 9.73 -5.53 -24.76
C SER A 241 9.19 -6.68 -25.58
N VAL A 242 9.56 -7.90 -25.22
CA VAL A 242 9.09 -9.13 -25.87
C VAL A 242 7.61 -9.42 -25.56
N LEU A 243 7.08 -8.88 -24.46
CA LEU A 243 5.68 -9.08 -24.03
C LEU A 243 4.77 -7.89 -24.34
N GLY A 244 5.31 -6.83 -24.95
CA GLY A 244 4.58 -5.57 -25.14
C GLY A 244 4.25 -4.90 -23.80
N THR A 245 2.97 -4.61 -23.56
CA THR A 245 2.49 -4.12 -22.26
C THR A 245 1.34 -4.98 -21.78
N MET A 246 1.59 -5.76 -20.72
CA MET A 246 0.60 -6.62 -20.11
C MET A 246 -0.38 -5.82 -19.25
N LYS A 247 -1.62 -6.29 -19.22
CA LYS A 247 -2.73 -5.71 -18.43
C LYS A 247 -2.82 -6.34 -17.03
N HIS A 248 -3.33 -5.57 -16.06
CA HIS A 248 -3.61 -6.04 -14.71
C HIS A 248 -4.94 -6.78 -14.62
N GLY A 249 -5.96 -6.29 -15.35
CA GLY A 249 -7.31 -6.84 -15.32
C GLY A 249 -8.13 -6.31 -14.15
N LYS A 250 -8.36 -7.13 -13.12
CA LYS A 250 -9.21 -6.79 -11.96
C LYS A 250 -8.54 -5.79 -11.02
N SER A 251 -9.31 -5.00 -10.28
CA SER A 251 -8.84 -4.33 -9.07
C SER A 251 -8.48 -5.32 -7.95
N ASP A 252 -7.90 -4.83 -6.85
CA ASP A 252 -7.55 -5.67 -5.71
C ASP A 252 -8.76 -6.12 -4.88
N ALA A 253 -9.80 -5.28 -4.81
CA ALA A 253 -11.09 -5.64 -4.24
C ALA A 253 -11.76 -6.77 -5.05
N GLU A 254 -11.89 -6.59 -6.37
CA GLU A 254 -12.52 -7.56 -7.29
C GLU A 254 -11.76 -8.89 -7.42
N ALA A 255 -10.48 -8.92 -7.04
CA ALA A 255 -9.71 -10.16 -7.01
C ALA A 255 -10.16 -11.10 -5.87
N THR A 256 -10.79 -10.56 -4.82
CA THR A 256 -11.23 -11.36 -3.66
C THR A 256 -12.36 -12.31 -4.06
N GLN A 257 -12.21 -13.59 -3.74
CA GLN A 257 -13.23 -14.60 -4.00
C GLN A 257 -14.03 -14.91 -2.74
N LYS A 258 -15.21 -15.54 -2.92
CA LYS A 258 -16.05 -15.99 -1.81
C LYS A 258 -15.31 -16.98 -0.91
N ALA A 259 -15.56 -16.90 0.38
CA ALA A 259 -14.91 -17.73 1.40
C ALA A 259 -15.13 -19.23 1.17
N SER A 260 -16.26 -19.63 0.58
CA SER A 260 -16.57 -21.02 0.23
C SER A 260 -15.62 -21.65 -0.79
N LYS A 261 -14.83 -20.86 -1.53
CA LYS A 261 -13.82 -21.35 -2.48
C LYS A 261 -12.44 -21.56 -1.86
N HIS A 262 -12.26 -21.20 -0.60
CA HIS A 262 -10.96 -21.22 0.05
C HIS A 262 -11.00 -21.93 1.40
N LYS A 263 -9.88 -22.53 1.77
CA LYS A 263 -9.69 -23.07 3.11
C LYS A 263 -9.29 -21.95 4.06
N LYS A 264 -9.84 -21.97 5.27
CA LYS A 264 -9.39 -21.11 6.36
C LYS A 264 -7.92 -21.40 6.64
N ILE A 265 -7.14 -20.34 6.84
CA ILE A 265 -5.72 -20.43 7.21
C ILE A 265 -5.64 -20.40 8.73
N ASP A 266 -4.94 -21.37 9.30
CA ASP A 266 -4.64 -21.41 10.73
C ASP A 266 -3.27 -20.77 10.96
N TYR A 267 -3.26 -19.62 11.62
CA TYR A 267 -2.03 -18.89 11.92
C TYR A 267 -1.57 -19.21 13.35
N PRO A 268 -0.27 -19.49 13.57
CA PRO A 268 0.26 -19.73 14.90
C PRO A 268 -0.01 -18.56 15.84
N LYS A 269 -0.24 -18.87 17.13
CA LYS A 269 -0.36 -17.83 18.15
C LYS A 269 0.97 -17.06 18.28
N PRO A 270 0.91 -15.73 18.48
CA PRO A 270 2.10 -14.95 18.78
C PRO A 270 2.84 -15.46 20.03
N ASP A 271 4.17 -15.43 20.03
CA ASP A 271 5.00 -15.91 21.14
C ASP A 271 5.38 -14.82 22.16
N GLY A 272 5.08 -13.56 21.85
CA GLY A 272 5.41 -12.40 22.67
C GLY A 272 6.88 -11.98 22.62
N THR A 273 7.70 -12.63 21.78
CA THR A 273 9.14 -12.35 21.65
C THR A 273 9.53 -11.98 20.23
N LEU A 274 9.24 -12.84 19.24
CA LEU A 274 9.44 -12.57 17.81
C LEU A 274 8.13 -12.12 17.17
N SER A 275 7.00 -12.68 17.61
CA SER A 275 5.67 -12.38 17.09
C SER A 275 4.76 -11.83 18.19
N PHE A 276 3.89 -10.88 17.85
CA PHE A 276 3.05 -10.17 18.82
C PHE A 276 1.59 -10.12 18.39
N ASP A 277 0.70 -10.08 19.37
CA ASP A 277 -0.69 -9.71 19.16
C ASP A 277 -0.79 -8.35 18.44
N ARG A 278 -1.80 -8.23 17.56
CA ARG A 278 -1.98 -7.06 16.70
C ARG A 278 -2.20 -5.78 17.50
N LEU A 279 -3.05 -5.79 18.52
CA LEU A 279 -3.34 -4.59 19.31
C LEU A 279 -2.12 -4.18 20.15
N THR A 280 -1.39 -5.17 20.68
CA THR A 280 -0.12 -4.92 21.38
C THR A 280 0.91 -4.25 20.45
N ASN A 281 0.91 -4.60 19.16
CA ASN A 281 1.80 -3.97 18.17
C ASN A 281 1.31 -2.59 17.73
N VAL A 282 0.00 -2.39 17.60
CA VAL A 282 -0.60 -1.08 17.28
C VAL A 282 -0.22 -0.01 18.31
N ALA A 283 -0.09 -0.36 19.58
CA ALA A 283 0.38 0.59 20.60
C ALA A 283 1.77 1.19 20.26
N PHE A 284 2.63 0.47 19.53
CA PHE A 284 3.95 0.91 19.07
C PHE A 284 3.92 1.80 17.81
N SER A 285 2.73 2.05 17.26
CA SER A 285 2.51 3.11 16.26
C SER A 285 2.22 4.47 16.89
N PHE A 286 1.97 4.50 18.21
CA PHE A 286 1.51 5.67 18.95
C PHE A 286 0.31 6.36 18.27
N THR A 287 -0.53 5.58 17.58
CA THR A 287 -1.74 6.10 16.95
C THR A 287 -2.77 6.47 17.99
N ASN A 288 -3.37 7.64 17.84
CA ASN A 288 -4.46 8.09 18.70
C ASN A 288 -5.42 8.98 17.92
N HIS A 289 -6.69 8.97 18.34
CA HIS A 289 -7.72 9.85 17.82
C HIS A 289 -8.63 10.30 18.96
N GLU A 290 -9.10 11.54 18.89
CA GLU A 290 -10.11 12.06 19.81
C GLU A 290 -11.40 11.20 19.77
N GLU A 291 -11.83 10.69 20.92
CA GLU A 291 -12.94 9.72 21.07
C GLU A 291 -14.28 10.28 20.64
N SER A 292 -14.49 11.56 20.91
CA SER A 292 -15.74 12.26 20.64
C SER A 292 -15.94 12.60 19.16
N GLN A 293 -14.92 12.41 18.33
CA GLN A 293 -15.02 12.71 16.90
C GLN A 293 -15.79 11.61 16.14
N PRO A 294 -16.47 11.96 15.05
CA PRO A 294 -17.12 10.95 14.21
C PRO A 294 -16.08 10.06 13.52
N ALA A 295 -16.33 8.75 13.49
CA ALA A 295 -15.46 7.80 12.79
C ALA A 295 -15.16 8.24 11.35
N HIS A 296 -13.89 8.39 11.01
CA HIS A 296 -13.45 8.81 9.67
C HIS A 296 -13.51 7.68 8.62
N LEU A 297 -13.85 6.47 9.06
CA LEU A 297 -14.12 5.30 8.25
C LEU A 297 -15.63 5.19 8.05
N LYS A 298 -16.10 5.69 6.91
CA LYS A 298 -17.53 5.72 6.59
C LYS A 298 -17.93 4.48 5.81
N LEU A 299 -19.18 4.06 5.97
CA LEU A 299 -19.82 3.04 5.15
C LEU A 299 -20.78 3.74 4.20
N LYS A 300 -20.81 3.33 2.93
CA LYS A 300 -21.85 3.79 2.00
C LYS A 300 -23.20 3.18 2.38
N ASP A 301 -23.18 1.92 2.80
CA ASP A 301 -24.33 1.17 3.29
C ASP A 301 -23.93 0.40 4.58
N PRO A 302 -24.58 0.65 5.73
CA PRO A 302 -24.25 0.00 7.00
C PRO A 302 -24.65 -1.48 7.07
N SER A 303 -25.48 -1.99 6.16
CA SER A 303 -25.92 -3.40 6.14
C SER A 303 -24.89 -4.33 5.49
N VAL A 304 -24.15 -3.82 4.50
CA VAL A 304 -23.20 -4.59 3.67
C VAL A 304 -22.14 -5.37 4.46
N PRO A 305 -21.52 -4.84 5.54
CA PRO A 305 -20.52 -5.60 6.30
C PRO A 305 -21.06 -6.93 6.85
N VAL A 306 -22.30 -6.97 7.32
CA VAL A 306 -22.91 -8.18 7.88
C VAL A 306 -23.57 -9.01 6.78
N GLU A 307 -24.34 -8.38 5.90
CA GLU A 307 -25.14 -9.09 4.91
C GLU A 307 -24.30 -9.65 3.75
N VAL A 308 -23.16 -9.04 3.44
CA VAL A 308 -22.30 -9.44 2.32
C VAL A 308 -20.92 -9.84 2.80
N ASP A 309 -20.17 -8.95 3.46
CA ASP A 309 -18.75 -9.23 3.77
C ASP A 309 -18.60 -10.40 4.73
N TRP A 310 -19.39 -10.45 5.80
CA TRP A 310 -19.40 -11.55 6.75
C TRP A 310 -19.88 -12.86 6.09
N LYS A 311 -21.05 -12.84 5.46
CA LYS A 311 -21.70 -14.05 4.93
C LYS A 311 -20.99 -14.64 3.72
N GLU A 312 -20.50 -13.82 2.79
CA GLU A 312 -19.90 -14.30 1.53
C GLU A 312 -18.37 -14.37 1.58
N TYR A 313 -17.73 -13.45 2.30
CA TYR A 313 -16.28 -13.28 2.32
C TYR A 313 -15.65 -13.57 3.69
N ALA A 314 -16.42 -14.06 4.66
CA ALA A 314 -15.95 -14.34 6.02
C ALA A 314 -15.33 -13.12 6.73
N GLY A 315 -15.86 -11.91 6.49
CA GLY A 315 -15.46 -10.68 7.17
C GLY A 315 -13.98 -10.32 7.01
N PRO A 316 -13.47 -10.11 5.79
CA PRO A 316 -12.04 -9.91 5.53
C PRO A 316 -11.45 -8.66 6.18
N SER A 317 -12.28 -7.68 6.55
CA SER A 317 -11.90 -6.47 7.29
C SER A 317 -11.22 -6.74 8.62
N THR A 318 -11.58 -7.84 9.27
CA THR A 318 -10.92 -8.32 10.50
C THR A 318 -9.48 -8.78 10.29
N ARG A 319 -9.06 -9.02 9.04
CA ARG A 319 -7.74 -9.56 8.67
C ARG A 319 -6.89 -8.59 7.87
N TYR A 320 -7.42 -8.00 6.79
CA TYR A 320 -6.63 -7.06 5.98
C TYR A 320 -6.30 -5.78 6.74
N CYS A 321 -7.05 -5.47 7.80
CA CYS A 321 -6.75 -4.32 8.63
C CYS A 321 -5.55 -4.62 9.52
N PRO A 322 -4.44 -3.87 9.37
CA PRO A 322 -3.23 -4.10 10.16
C PRO A 322 -3.40 -3.66 11.62
N ALA A 323 -4.51 -2.99 11.97
CA ALA A 323 -4.67 -2.33 13.25
C ALA A 323 -5.89 -2.75 14.09
N GLY A 324 -6.64 -3.77 13.67
CA GLY A 324 -7.78 -4.25 14.47
C GLY A 324 -8.91 -3.23 14.63
N VAL A 325 -9.12 -2.39 13.61
CA VAL A 325 -10.18 -1.38 13.61
C VAL A 325 -11.57 -2.01 13.43
N TYR A 326 -11.68 -3.14 12.74
CA TYR A 326 -12.95 -3.74 12.38
C TYR A 326 -13.17 -5.05 13.11
N GLU A 327 -14.34 -5.19 13.73
CA GLU A 327 -14.74 -6.38 14.48
C GLU A 327 -16.19 -6.73 14.16
N PHE A 328 -16.49 -8.02 14.21
CA PHE A 328 -17.86 -8.54 14.19
C PHE A 328 -18.15 -9.06 15.60
N VAL A 329 -19.12 -8.44 16.28
CA VAL A 329 -19.45 -8.71 17.68
C VAL A 329 -20.83 -9.34 17.75
N GLY A 330 -21.02 -10.33 18.63
CA GLY A 330 -22.27 -11.08 18.75
C GLY A 330 -22.19 -12.48 18.13
N GLU A 331 -23.30 -13.21 18.16
CA GLU A 331 -23.40 -14.59 17.67
C GLU A 331 -24.67 -14.75 16.81
N GLY A 332 -24.64 -15.69 15.86
CA GLY A 332 -25.79 -15.99 15.01
C GLY A 332 -26.29 -14.77 14.23
N ASP A 333 -27.58 -14.46 14.39
CA ASP A 333 -28.25 -13.35 13.72
C ASP A 333 -28.00 -11.99 14.40
N ASP A 334 -27.46 -11.96 15.62
CA ASP A 334 -27.15 -10.74 16.38
C ASP A 334 -25.76 -10.15 16.08
N VAL A 335 -25.07 -10.70 15.07
CA VAL A 335 -23.76 -10.21 14.64
C VAL A 335 -23.86 -8.77 14.14
N ARG A 336 -23.12 -7.86 14.81
CA ARG A 336 -23.01 -6.45 14.42
C ARG A 336 -21.57 -6.09 14.04
N PHE A 337 -21.45 -5.17 13.08
CA PHE A 337 -20.16 -4.62 12.66
C PHE A 337 -19.76 -3.43 13.53
N GLN A 338 -18.58 -3.50 14.15
CA GLN A 338 -18.03 -2.46 15.01
C GLN A 338 -16.76 -1.86 14.41
N ILE A 339 -16.66 -0.53 14.45
CA ILE A 339 -15.51 0.25 13.94
C ILE A 339 -14.81 0.96 15.12
N ASN A 340 -13.70 0.39 15.56
CA ASN A 340 -12.80 0.95 16.58
C ASN A 340 -11.82 1.93 15.92
N PHE A 341 -12.33 3.06 15.40
CA PHE A 341 -11.57 3.96 14.52
C PHE A 341 -10.33 4.59 15.17
N GLN A 342 -10.26 4.65 16.50
CA GLN A 342 -9.10 5.17 17.23
C GLN A 342 -7.81 4.41 16.94
N ASN A 343 -7.92 3.10 16.64
CA ASN A 343 -6.77 2.27 16.30
C ASN A 343 -6.23 2.53 14.89
N CYS A 344 -6.89 3.36 14.07
CA CYS A 344 -6.56 3.48 12.66
C CYS A 344 -5.13 4.01 12.46
N VAL A 345 -4.29 3.27 11.75
CA VAL A 345 -2.93 3.70 11.37
C VAL A 345 -2.87 4.38 9.99
N HIS A 346 -4.04 4.78 9.49
CA HIS A 346 -4.24 5.48 8.22
C HIS A 346 -3.67 4.76 6.99
N CYS A 347 -3.51 3.44 7.03
CA CYS A 347 -2.84 2.69 5.95
C CYS A 347 -3.57 2.72 4.59
N LYS A 348 -4.88 3.04 4.59
CA LYS A 348 -5.83 3.01 3.46
C LYS A 348 -6.22 1.63 2.92
N THR A 349 -5.75 0.53 3.51
CA THR A 349 -6.03 -0.82 3.01
C THR A 349 -7.53 -1.13 2.90
N CYS A 350 -8.32 -0.71 3.89
CA CYS A 350 -9.76 -0.96 3.90
C CYS A 350 -10.49 -0.32 2.71
N ASP A 351 -10.13 0.90 2.32
CA ASP A 351 -10.68 1.59 1.15
C ASP A 351 -10.27 0.89 -0.17
N ILE A 352 -9.16 0.15 -0.15
CA ILE A 352 -8.60 -0.54 -1.33
C ILE A 352 -9.14 -1.97 -1.48
N LYS A 353 -9.16 -2.74 -0.38
CA LYS A 353 -9.31 -4.20 -0.41
C LYS A 353 -10.73 -4.67 -0.08
N ASP A 354 -11.59 -3.79 0.41
CA ASP A 354 -12.99 -4.11 0.68
C ASP A 354 -13.70 -4.58 -0.61
N PRO A 355 -14.15 -5.86 -0.71
CA PRO A 355 -14.67 -6.43 -1.96
C PRO A 355 -15.88 -5.66 -2.53
N PRO A 356 -16.88 -5.24 -1.73
CA PRO A 356 -17.99 -4.42 -2.21
C PRO A 356 -17.64 -2.94 -2.42
N GLN A 357 -16.41 -2.51 -2.09
CA GLN A 357 -15.99 -1.10 -2.08
C GLN A 357 -16.97 -0.19 -1.30
N ASN A 358 -17.41 -0.67 -0.13
CA ASN A 358 -18.35 0.00 0.76
C ASN A 358 -17.65 0.95 1.75
N ILE A 359 -16.44 0.61 2.20
CA ILE A 359 -15.66 1.44 3.12
C ILE A 359 -15.05 2.63 2.40
N VAL A 360 -15.28 3.84 2.93
CA VAL A 360 -14.70 5.10 2.46
C VAL A 360 -13.84 5.69 3.58
N TRP A 361 -12.52 5.74 3.35
CA TRP A 361 -11.60 6.44 4.25
C TRP A 361 -11.66 7.95 3.96
N THR A 362 -11.93 8.73 5.01
CA THR A 362 -11.89 10.20 5.02
C THR A 362 -10.86 10.67 6.05
N THR A 363 -10.40 11.91 5.97
CA THR A 363 -9.45 12.45 6.95
C THR A 363 -10.15 12.67 8.29
N PRO A 364 -9.59 12.19 9.41
CA PRO A 364 -10.03 12.60 10.76
C PRO A 364 -9.68 14.06 11.04
N GLN A 365 -9.90 14.49 12.28
CA GLN A 365 -9.37 15.78 12.76
C GLN A 365 -7.85 15.87 12.54
N GLY A 366 -7.37 17.06 12.19
CA GLY A 366 -5.95 17.28 11.90
C GLY A 366 -5.10 17.13 13.15
N GLY A 367 -4.02 16.35 13.06
CA GLY A 367 -3.13 16.04 14.18
C GLY A 367 -3.31 14.62 14.72
N ASP A 368 -4.44 13.99 14.44
CA ASP A 368 -4.72 12.61 14.85
C ASP A 368 -4.13 11.57 13.90
N GLY A 369 -4.02 10.34 14.39
CA GLY A 369 -3.47 9.21 13.66
C GLY A 369 -2.13 8.73 14.21
N PRO A 370 -1.39 7.94 13.41
CA PRO A 370 -0.12 7.37 13.84
C PRO A 370 0.93 8.46 14.08
N ASN A 371 1.67 8.34 15.17
CA ASN A 371 2.84 9.16 15.48
C ASN A 371 4.09 8.28 15.39
N TYR A 372 4.56 8.04 14.17
CA TYR A 372 5.64 7.09 13.93
C TYR A 372 7.03 7.69 14.24
N PRO A 373 7.79 7.16 15.22
CA PRO A 373 9.16 7.58 15.44
C PRO A 373 10.10 6.85 14.45
N ASN A 374 10.80 7.59 13.59
CA ASN A 374 11.83 7.06 12.69
C ASN A 374 11.35 5.89 11.79
N MET A 375 10.22 6.05 11.09
CA MET A 375 9.61 5.01 10.23
C MET A 375 9.47 5.39 8.77
#